data_AF-A0A7E6CP41-F1
#
_entry.id   AF-A0A7E6CP41-F1
#
_cell.length_a   1.000
_cell.length_b   1.000
_cell.length_c   1.000
_cell.angle_alpha   90.00
_cell.angle_beta   90.00
_cell.angle_gamma   90.00
#
_symmetry.space_group_name_H-M   'P 1'
#
loop_
_entity.id
_entity.type
_entity.pdbx_description
1 polymer ?
#
loop_
_entity_poly.entity_id
_entity_poly.type
_entity_poly.pdbx_seq_one_letter_code
_entity_poly.pdbx_strand_id
1 'polypeptide(L)'
;MAQHFKDISSCYVCLSYLKDPVSLKCGFICCLKCVDSLPRGPGGHGIVCFTCPEVSQKSDIRPNRQLAGLVSEFRALEPQLRAILRMNPRMRRFQVDVTLDVDTANNHLYISEDLRQVRCMYEEQKRRVCPERFSTSLCVLGSQRLTSGRHYWEVDVGTSAKWNLGVCKESVPRQENVVLSSECGFWIVSCREKDTFRASTRPVTVLMVSPRLHRVGVFLDLEMGTISFYHVGDGSHIFTFPPISVAEPLRPFFAPGIPEIDGESIMTLFPRISHVVY
;
A
#
# COMPACT_ATOMS: atom_id res chain seq x y z
N MET A 1 -6.11 6.26 -1.58
CA MET A 1 -7.18 6.75 -0.68
C MET A 1 -8.30 7.44 -1.45
N ALA A 2 -8.01 8.48 -2.24
CA ALA A 2 -9.05 9.24 -2.94
C ALA A 2 -9.85 8.43 -3.99
N GLN A 3 -9.21 7.53 -4.74
CA GLN A 3 -9.93 6.68 -5.71
C GLN A 3 -10.89 5.72 -5.01
N HIS A 4 -10.42 4.99 -4.00
CA HIS A 4 -11.26 4.08 -3.26
C HIS A 4 -12.45 4.79 -2.59
N PHE A 5 -12.22 5.97 -1.98
CA PHE A 5 -13.32 6.75 -1.42
C PHE A 5 -14.33 7.14 -2.50
N LYS A 6 -13.84 7.60 -3.66
CA LYS A 6 -14.70 7.91 -4.81
C LYS A 6 -15.54 6.71 -5.20
N ASP A 7 -14.98 5.50 -5.25
CA ASP A 7 -15.70 4.29 -5.62
C ASP A 7 -16.83 3.97 -4.62
N ILE A 8 -16.58 4.07 -3.30
CA ILE A 8 -17.59 3.80 -2.25
C ILE A 8 -18.63 4.94 -2.06
N SER A 9 -18.33 6.14 -2.53
CA SER A 9 -19.22 7.32 -2.44
C SER A 9 -19.86 7.67 -3.78
N SER A 10 -19.71 6.83 -4.78
CA SER A 10 -20.35 6.96 -6.08
C SER A 10 -21.70 6.25 -6.12
N CYS A 11 -22.65 6.82 -6.84
CA CYS A 11 -23.89 6.16 -7.17
C CYS A 11 -23.62 5.08 -8.21
N TYR A 12 -24.00 3.84 -7.93
CA TYR A 12 -23.88 2.71 -8.88
C TYR A 12 -24.70 2.88 -10.16
N VAL A 13 -25.67 3.80 -10.18
CA VAL A 13 -26.53 4.05 -11.35
C VAL A 13 -25.90 5.08 -12.29
N CYS A 14 -25.52 6.27 -11.79
CA CYS A 14 -24.95 7.33 -12.62
C CYS A 14 -23.41 7.42 -12.58
N LEU A 15 -22.76 6.55 -11.81
CA LEU A 15 -21.30 6.43 -11.67
C LEU A 15 -20.60 7.73 -11.24
N SER A 16 -21.34 8.62 -10.60
CA SER A 16 -20.89 9.92 -10.09
C SER A 16 -21.06 9.96 -8.57
N TYR A 17 -20.36 10.89 -7.89
CA TYR A 17 -20.56 11.12 -6.46
C TYR A 17 -22.04 11.23 -6.10
N LEU A 18 -22.43 10.56 -5.01
CA LEU A 18 -23.80 10.57 -4.50
C LEU A 18 -24.28 12.00 -4.29
N LYS A 19 -25.33 12.39 -5.02
CA LYS A 19 -26.02 13.66 -4.87
C LYS A 19 -27.43 13.39 -4.38
N ASP A 20 -27.78 13.99 -3.25
CA ASP A 20 -29.05 13.75 -2.55
C ASP A 20 -29.32 12.24 -2.37
N PRO A 21 -28.40 11.49 -1.74
CA PRO A 21 -28.54 10.04 -1.60
C PRO A 21 -29.82 9.65 -0.86
N VAL A 22 -30.45 8.58 -1.33
CA VAL A 22 -31.54 7.89 -0.65
C VAL A 22 -31.15 6.45 -0.38
N SER A 23 -31.66 5.91 0.71
CA SER A 23 -31.55 4.50 1.07
C SER A 23 -32.86 3.79 0.74
N LEU A 24 -32.75 2.66 0.05
CA LEU A 24 -33.82 1.68 -0.13
C LEU A 24 -34.04 0.90 1.16
N LYS A 25 -35.13 0.12 1.21
CA LYS A 25 -35.48 -0.74 2.35
C LYS A 25 -34.35 -1.71 2.72
N CYS A 26 -33.70 -2.29 1.71
CA CYS A 26 -32.56 -3.20 1.86
C CYS A 26 -31.24 -2.50 2.24
N GLY A 27 -31.23 -1.17 2.38
CA GLY A 27 -30.04 -0.39 2.67
C GLY A 27 -29.22 0.04 1.44
N PHE A 28 -29.57 -0.40 0.23
CA PHE A 28 -28.92 0.06 -1.01
C PHE A 28 -29.04 1.58 -1.16
N ILE A 29 -27.95 2.24 -1.56
CA ILE A 29 -27.87 3.70 -1.65
C ILE A 29 -27.70 4.13 -3.11
N CYS A 30 -28.49 5.11 -3.54
CA CYS A 30 -28.34 5.78 -4.84
C CYS A 30 -28.77 7.24 -4.77
N CYS A 31 -28.47 8.04 -5.80
CA CYS A 31 -28.97 9.42 -5.89
C CYS A 31 -30.49 9.43 -5.99
N LEU A 32 -31.17 10.42 -5.39
CA LEU A 32 -32.62 10.60 -5.53
C LEU A 32 -33.07 10.61 -7.00
N LYS A 33 -32.31 11.25 -7.89
CA LYS A 33 -32.60 11.32 -9.34
C LYS A 33 -32.43 9.98 -10.07
N CYS A 34 -31.71 9.04 -9.49
CA CYS A 34 -31.42 7.73 -10.07
C CYS A 34 -32.41 6.65 -9.65
N VAL A 35 -33.29 6.96 -8.68
CA VAL A 35 -34.30 6.05 -8.16
C VAL A 35 -35.20 5.54 -9.29
N ASP A 36 -35.61 6.41 -10.21
CA ASP A 36 -36.51 6.04 -11.30
C ASP A 36 -35.85 5.21 -12.41
N SER A 37 -34.51 5.12 -12.41
CA SER A 37 -33.75 4.27 -13.34
C SER A 37 -33.58 2.84 -12.82
N LEU A 38 -34.01 2.55 -11.59
CA LEU A 38 -33.97 1.20 -11.03
C LEU A 38 -35.14 0.33 -11.56
N PRO A 39 -34.96 -1.01 -11.62
CA PRO A 39 -36.02 -1.90 -12.09
C PRO A 39 -37.30 -1.78 -11.25
N ARG A 40 -38.45 -1.93 -11.90
CA ARG A 40 -39.76 -1.89 -11.23
C ARG A 40 -40.18 -3.30 -10.79
N GLY A 41 -40.92 -3.35 -9.68
CA GLY A 41 -41.46 -4.61 -9.17
C GLY A 41 -42.60 -5.16 -10.04
N PRO A 42 -43.10 -6.37 -9.70
CA PRO A 42 -44.25 -6.96 -10.38
C PRO A 42 -45.44 -6.00 -10.42
N GLY A 43 -46.06 -5.86 -11.60
CA GLY A 43 -47.19 -4.93 -11.80
C GLY A 43 -46.79 -3.45 -11.83
N GLY A 44 -45.51 -3.10 -11.93
CA GLY A 44 -45.03 -1.71 -12.01
C GLY A 44 -44.99 -0.99 -10.66
N HIS A 45 -45.29 -1.68 -9.56
CA HIS A 45 -45.29 -1.13 -8.22
C HIS A 45 -43.94 -1.33 -7.53
N GLY A 46 -43.52 -0.31 -6.77
CA GLY A 46 -42.26 -0.34 -6.03
C GLY A 46 -41.01 -0.35 -6.93
N ILE A 47 -39.87 -0.44 -6.28
CA ILE A 47 -38.54 -0.42 -6.90
C ILE A 47 -37.77 -1.63 -6.43
N VAL A 48 -37.25 -2.41 -7.37
CA VAL A 48 -36.39 -3.56 -7.09
C VAL A 48 -34.96 -3.06 -6.96
N CYS A 49 -34.28 -3.49 -5.90
CA CYS A 49 -32.87 -3.20 -5.73
C CYS A 49 -32.03 -3.82 -6.85
N PHE A 50 -30.94 -3.15 -7.25
CA PHE A 50 -30.04 -3.68 -8.28
C PHE A 50 -29.18 -4.86 -7.78
N THR A 51 -28.93 -4.92 -6.47
CA THR A 51 -28.02 -5.91 -5.87
C THR A 51 -28.73 -7.03 -5.11
N CYS A 52 -30.06 -6.96 -4.96
CA CYS A 52 -30.84 -7.98 -4.25
C CYS A 52 -32.30 -7.99 -4.74
N PRO A 53 -33.06 -9.07 -4.52
CA PRO A 53 -34.45 -9.18 -5.01
C PRO A 53 -35.46 -8.36 -4.18
N GLU A 54 -35.01 -7.59 -3.19
CA GLU A 54 -35.92 -6.86 -2.29
C GLU A 54 -36.58 -5.66 -3.00
N VAL A 55 -37.89 -5.51 -2.77
CA VAL A 55 -38.72 -4.43 -3.32
C VAL A 55 -38.95 -3.36 -2.27
N SER A 56 -38.61 -2.12 -2.60
CA SER A 56 -38.89 -0.92 -1.80
C SER A 56 -40.10 -0.18 -2.34
N GLN A 57 -41.09 0.09 -1.47
CA GLN A 57 -42.17 1.01 -1.79
C GLN A 57 -41.71 2.46 -1.64
N LYS A 58 -42.47 3.40 -2.19
CA LYS A 58 -42.16 4.84 -2.07
C LYS A 58 -42.03 5.29 -0.61
N SER A 59 -42.81 4.69 0.29
CA SER A 59 -42.75 4.92 1.74
C SER A 59 -41.48 4.42 2.40
N ASP A 60 -40.77 3.48 1.78
CA ASP A 60 -39.57 2.84 2.34
C ASP A 60 -38.28 3.59 1.96
N ILE A 61 -38.36 4.45 0.94
CA ILE A 61 -37.22 5.24 0.45
C ILE A 61 -36.98 6.40 1.41
N ARG A 62 -35.80 6.43 2.03
CA ARG A 62 -35.42 7.44 3.01
C ARG A 62 -34.25 8.30 2.51
N PRO A 63 -34.37 9.64 2.52
CA PRO A 63 -33.21 10.51 2.27
C PRO A 63 -32.11 10.29 3.31
N ASN A 64 -30.86 10.19 2.87
CA ASN A 64 -29.69 10.03 3.73
C ASN A 64 -28.89 11.34 3.78
N ARG A 65 -29.40 12.31 4.55
CA ARG A 65 -28.80 13.66 4.65
C ARG A 65 -27.39 13.66 5.25
N GLN A 66 -27.11 12.74 6.18
CA GLN A 66 -25.79 12.61 6.79
C GLN A 66 -24.75 12.20 5.74
N LEU A 67 -25.06 11.18 4.94
CA LEU A 67 -24.19 10.78 3.83
C LEU A 67 -24.05 11.89 2.79
N ALA A 68 -25.12 12.63 2.49
CA ALA A 68 -25.06 13.78 1.58
C ALA A 68 -24.05 14.84 2.05
N GLY A 69 -24.05 15.15 3.35
CA GLY A 69 -23.08 16.06 3.96
C GLY A 69 -21.64 15.55 3.83
N LEU A 70 -21.39 14.30 4.25
CA LEU A 70 -20.06 13.69 4.20
C LEU A 70 -19.49 13.62 2.77
N VAL A 71 -20.30 13.22 1.79
CA VAL A 71 -19.87 13.16 0.38
C VAL A 71 -19.56 14.55 -0.15
N SER A 72 -20.32 15.57 0.24
CA SER A 72 -20.10 16.96 -0.17
C SER A 72 -18.80 17.52 0.41
N GLU A 73 -18.57 17.32 1.71
CA GLU A 73 -17.33 17.72 2.38
C GLU A 73 -16.11 17.03 1.76
N PHE A 74 -16.16 15.71 1.57
CA PHE A 74 -15.06 14.99 0.94
C PHE A 74 -14.79 15.50 -0.48
N ARG A 75 -15.84 15.68 -1.29
CA ARG A 75 -15.69 16.20 -2.66
C ARG A 75 -15.03 17.58 -2.68
N ALA A 76 -15.32 18.43 -1.70
CA ALA A 76 -14.69 19.74 -1.56
C ALA A 76 -13.21 19.64 -1.15
N LEU A 77 -12.86 18.70 -0.27
CA LEU A 77 -11.49 18.49 0.24
C LEU A 77 -10.60 17.68 -0.72
N GLU A 78 -11.19 16.85 -1.57
CA GLU A 78 -10.46 15.90 -2.43
C GLU A 78 -9.34 16.56 -3.25
N PRO A 79 -9.54 17.70 -3.94
CA PRO A 79 -8.46 18.32 -4.73
C PRO A 79 -7.27 18.75 -3.86
N GLN A 80 -7.54 19.28 -2.67
CA GLN A 80 -6.51 19.73 -1.73
C GLN A 80 -5.72 18.53 -1.19
N LEU A 81 -6.43 17.48 -0.76
CA LEU A 81 -5.81 16.23 -0.30
C LEU A 81 -4.96 15.60 -1.40
N ARG A 82 -5.44 15.56 -2.65
CA ARG A 82 -4.67 15.06 -3.80
C ARG A 82 -3.41 15.89 -4.08
N ALA A 83 -3.45 17.20 -3.87
CA ALA A 83 -2.28 18.05 -4.04
C ALA A 83 -1.23 17.82 -2.95
N ILE A 84 -1.67 17.70 -1.69
CA ILE A 84 -0.80 17.49 -0.51
C ILE A 84 -0.22 16.07 -0.49
N LEU A 85 -1.05 15.06 -0.76
CA LEU A 85 -0.71 13.64 -0.72
C LEU A 85 -0.12 13.15 -2.06
N ARG A 86 0.67 14.01 -2.72
CA ARG A 86 1.39 13.67 -3.95
C ARG A 86 2.88 13.67 -3.68
N MET A 87 3.56 12.68 -4.26
CA MET A 87 5.01 12.59 -4.23
C MET A 87 5.61 13.87 -4.82
N ASN A 88 6.50 14.51 -4.07
CA ASN A 88 7.27 15.63 -4.57
C ASN A 88 8.37 15.09 -5.52
N PRO A 89 8.38 15.44 -6.81
CA PRO A 89 9.38 14.91 -7.75
C PRO A 89 10.83 15.21 -7.34
N ARG A 90 11.06 16.24 -6.52
CA ARG A 90 12.39 16.58 -5.98
C ARG A 90 12.96 15.49 -5.06
N MET A 91 12.14 14.59 -4.52
CA MET A 91 12.60 13.44 -3.71
C MET A 91 13.59 12.55 -4.48
N ARG A 92 13.45 12.43 -5.80
CA ARG A 92 14.37 11.66 -6.65
C ARG A 92 15.80 12.18 -6.67
N ARG A 93 16.05 13.43 -6.24
CA ARG A 93 17.42 13.96 -6.09
C ARG A 93 18.19 13.25 -4.99
N PHE A 94 17.49 12.61 -4.05
CA PHE A 94 18.07 11.85 -2.94
C PHE A 94 18.17 10.35 -3.26
N GLN A 95 18.11 9.97 -4.55
CA GLN A 95 18.13 8.57 -4.93
C GLN A 95 19.45 7.91 -4.53
N VAL A 96 19.35 6.82 -3.79
CA VAL A 96 20.46 5.96 -3.40
C VAL A 96 20.43 4.68 -4.23
N ASP A 97 21.61 4.18 -4.59
CA ASP A 97 21.72 2.91 -5.31
C ASP A 97 21.69 1.77 -4.29
N VAL A 98 20.50 1.20 -4.08
CA VAL A 98 20.29 0.10 -3.14
C VAL A 98 20.61 -1.24 -3.79
N THR A 99 21.36 -2.06 -3.08
CA THR A 99 21.73 -3.44 -3.45
C THR A 99 21.38 -4.37 -2.30
N LEU A 100 21.12 -5.64 -2.58
CA LEU A 100 20.77 -6.64 -1.58
C LEU A 100 22.02 -7.21 -0.90
N ASP A 101 21.95 -7.34 0.42
CA ASP A 101 23.01 -7.89 1.26
C ASP A 101 22.84 -9.40 1.41
N VAL A 102 23.62 -10.16 0.63
CA VAL A 102 23.56 -11.62 0.55
C VAL A 102 23.84 -12.30 1.90
N ASP A 103 24.62 -11.68 2.77
CA ASP A 103 24.94 -12.23 4.09
C ASP A 103 23.73 -12.15 5.02
N THR A 104 22.83 -11.18 4.80
CA THR A 104 21.59 -11.07 5.59
C THR A 104 20.47 -11.97 5.09
N ALA A 105 20.50 -12.37 3.83
CA ALA A 105 19.39 -13.02 3.15
C ALA A 105 19.08 -14.41 3.72
N ASN A 106 17.81 -14.67 4.06
CA ASN A 106 17.39 -16.02 4.42
C ASN A 106 17.76 -17.05 3.30
N ASN A 107 18.04 -18.29 3.70
CA ASN A 107 18.49 -19.32 2.77
C ASN A 107 17.44 -19.70 1.73
N HIS A 108 16.15 -19.48 1.95
CA HIS A 108 15.14 -19.69 0.90
C HIS A 108 15.06 -18.55 -0.13
N LEU A 109 15.85 -17.48 0.02
CA LEU A 109 15.81 -16.35 -0.91
C LEU A 109 16.88 -16.47 -1.99
N TYR A 110 16.45 -16.52 -3.24
CA TYR A 110 17.34 -16.31 -4.38
C TYR A 110 17.55 -14.81 -4.61
N ILE A 111 18.80 -14.42 -4.88
CA ILE A 111 19.20 -13.05 -5.21
C ILE A 111 19.90 -13.07 -6.57
N SER A 112 19.54 -12.16 -7.47
CA SER A 112 20.17 -12.04 -8.79
C SER A 112 21.64 -11.61 -8.70
N GLU A 113 22.41 -11.87 -9.76
CA GLU A 113 23.84 -11.53 -9.82
C GLU A 113 24.12 -10.03 -9.65
N ASP A 114 23.22 -9.18 -10.16
CA ASP A 114 23.31 -7.72 -10.01
C ASP A 114 22.90 -7.22 -8.61
N LEU A 115 22.51 -8.12 -7.71
CA LEU A 115 22.06 -7.84 -6.35
C LEU A 115 20.81 -6.94 -6.28
N ARG A 116 19.99 -6.91 -7.33
CA ARG A 116 18.79 -6.04 -7.38
C ARG A 116 17.48 -6.79 -7.30
N GLN A 117 17.46 -8.08 -7.56
CA GLN A 117 16.24 -8.88 -7.53
C GLN A 117 16.28 -9.89 -6.39
N VAL A 118 15.14 -10.07 -5.73
CA VAL A 118 14.94 -11.11 -4.74
C VAL A 118 13.60 -11.79 -4.94
N ARG A 119 13.60 -13.12 -4.80
CA ARG A 119 12.40 -13.96 -4.81
C ARG A 119 12.56 -15.11 -3.83
N CYS A 120 11.44 -15.60 -3.30
CA CYS A 120 11.43 -16.78 -2.46
C CYS A 120 11.45 -18.05 -3.32
N MET A 121 12.22 -19.03 -2.88
CA MET A 121 12.37 -20.35 -3.49
C MET A 121 11.89 -21.44 -2.54
N TYR A 122 11.48 -22.57 -3.10
CA TYR A 122 11.21 -23.77 -2.30
C TYR A 122 12.50 -24.34 -1.71
N GLU A 123 13.56 -24.45 -2.53
CA GLU A 123 14.83 -25.02 -2.12
C GLU A 123 15.74 -23.98 -1.46
N GLU A 124 16.43 -24.41 -0.41
CA GLU A 124 17.45 -23.61 0.24
C GLU A 124 18.66 -23.38 -0.66
N GLN A 125 19.12 -22.13 -0.67
CA GLN A 125 20.41 -21.74 -1.20
C GLN A 125 21.51 -22.27 -0.27
N LYS A 126 22.54 -22.91 -0.85
CA LYS A 126 23.69 -23.48 -0.14
C LYS A 126 24.68 -22.41 0.34
N ARG A 127 24.18 -21.41 1.07
CA ARG A 127 24.97 -20.31 1.63
C ARG A 127 25.59 -20.71 2.95
N ARG A 128 26.71 -20.08 3.29
CA ARG A 128 27.37 -20.26 4.59
C ARG A 128 26.51 -19.70 5.71
N VAL A 129 26.56 -20.36 6.86
CA VAL A 129 25.99 -19.85 8.10
C VAL A 129 26.77 -18.60 8.52
N CYS A 130 26.07 -17.50 8.77
CA CYS A 130 26.64 -16.30 9.39
C CYS A 130 25.62 -15.65 10.34
N PRO A 131 26.07 -14.95 11.40
CA PRO A 131 25.18 -14.34 12.39
C PRO A 131 24.32 -13.20 11.83
N GLU A 132 24.74 -12.59 10.71
CA GLU A 132 24.01 -11.53 10.03
C GLU A 132 22.77 -12.04 9.29
N ARG A 133 22.67 -13.35 9.06
CA ARG A 133 21.61 -13.98 8.25
C ARG A 133 20.31 -14.11 9.03
N PHE A 134 19.19 -13.80 8.38
CA PHE A 134 17.88 -14.16 8.90
C PHE A 134 17.68 -15.68 8.82
N SER A 135 17.64 -16.37 9.96
CA SER A 135 17.53 -17.84 10.01
C SER A 135 16.11 -18.32 9.70
N THR A 136 15.09 -17.64 10.23
CA THR A 136 13.68 -18.07 10.13
C THR A 136 12.84 -17.19 9.21
N SER A 137 13.02 -15.87 9.27
CA SER A 137 12.18 -14.94 8.51
C SER A 137 12.64 -14.82 7.06
N LEU A 138 11.72 -15.01 6.10
CA LEU A 138 11.96 -14.96 4.65
C LEU A 138 12.20 -13.53 4.14
N CYS A 139 13.30 -12.91 4.59
CA CYS A 139 13.63 -11.52 4.30
C CYS A 139 15.14 -11.30 4.10
N VAL A 140 15.47 -10.12 3.60
CA VAL A 140 16.83 -9.67 3.29
C VAL A 140 16.92 -8.16 3.50
N LEU A 141 18.11 -7.66 3.87
CA LEU A 141 18.39 -6.23 3.98
C LEU A 141 19.08 -5.69 2.73
N GLY A 142 18.93 -4.39 2.50
CA GLY A 142 19.81 -3.67 1.57
C GLY A 142 21.18 -3.42 2.19
N SER A 143 22.27 -3.44 1.42
CA SER A 143 23.66 -3.27 1.90
C SER A 143 23.92 -1.92 2.58
N GLN A 144 23.13 -0.90 2.23
CA GLN A 144 23.31 0.48 2.68
C GLN A 144 22.88 0.63 4.14
N ARG A 145 23.79 1.18 4.96
CA ARG A 145 23.56 1.62 6.34
C ARG A 145 23.28 3.13 6.35
N LEU A 146 22.03 3.49 6.56
CA LEU A 146 21.56 4.87 6.47
C LEU A 146 21.62 5.53 7.85
N THR A 147 22.50 6.51 8.01
CA THR A 147 22.79 7.14 9.32
C THR A 147 22.43 8.62 9.41
N SER A 148 22.35 9.33 8.29
CA SER A 148 22.01 10.76 8.24
C SER A 148 21.43 11.17 6.90
N GLY A 149 20.76 12.33 6.84
CA GLY A 149 20.29 12.93 5.59
C GLY A 149 19.02 12.30 5.03
N ARG A 150 18.83 12.48 3.72
CA ARG A 150 17.64 12.04 2.98
C ARG A 150 18.00 10.98 1.94
N HIS A 151 17.18 9.95 1.84
CA HIS A 151 17.40 8.79 0.98
C HIS A 151 16.11 8.40 0.27
N TYR A 152 16.21 8.06 -1.00
CA TYR A 152 15.10 7.61 -1.83
C TYR A 152 15.47 6.37 -2.63
N TRP A 153 14.59 5.39 -2.72
CA TRP A 153 14.71 4.27 -3.67
C TRP A 153 13.33 3.79 -4.12
N GLU A 154 13.30 3.11 -5.26
CA GLU A 154 12.08 2.54 -5.84
C GLU A 154 12.21 1.02 -5.93
N VAL A 155 11.11 0.33 -5.63
CA VAL A 155 11.01 -1.13 -5.70
C VAL A 155 9.83 -1.51 -6.58
N ASP A 156 10.08 -2.31 -7.61
CA ASP A 156 9.04 -3.02 -8.32
C ASP A 156 8.60 -4.21 -7.47
N VAL A 157 7.31 -4.27 -7.16
CA VAL A 157 6.66 -5.39 -6.47
C VAL A 157 5.80 -6.21 -7.43
N GLY A 158 5.81 -5.86 -8.72
CA GLY A 158 5.11 -6.58 -9.78
C GLY A 158 3.64 -6.82 -9.49
N THR A 159 3.22 -8.07 -9.66
CA THR A 159 1.86 -8.55 -9.41
C THR A 159 1.75 -9.37 -8.12
N SER A 160 2.77 -9.31 -7.25
CA SER A 160 2.80 -10.08 -6.01
C SER A 160 1.66 -9.69 -5.07
N ALA A 161 0.84 -10.67 -4.72
CA ALA A 161 -0.24 -10.61 -3.74
C ALA A 161 0.23 -10.53 -2.28
N LYS A 162 1.49 -10.86 -2.00
CA LYS A 162 2.09 -10.76 -0.67
C LYS A 162 3.50 -10.21 -0.76
N TRP A 163 3.77 -9.21 0.06
CA TRP A 163 5.11 -8.67 0.23
C TRP A 163 5.21 -7.77 1.46
N ASN A 164 6.44 -7.54 1.93
CA ASN A 164 6.76 -6.55 2.94
C ASN A 164 7.97 -5.72 2.49
N LEU A 165 7.87 -4.40 2.60
CA LEU A 165 8.89 -3.47 2.16
C LEU A 165 8.99 -2.29 3.12
N GLY A 166 10.21 -1.84 3.41
CA GLY A 166 10.43 -0.58 4.11
C GLY A 166 11.83 -0.47 4.66
N VAL A 167 11.95 -0.11 5.93
CA VAL A 167 13.23 -0.05 6.64
C VAL A 167 13.14 -0.71 8.01
N CYS A 168 14.28 -1.20 8.48
CA CYS A 168 14.44 -1.68 9.86
C CYS A 168 15.69 -1.10 10.51
N LYS A 169 15.76 -1.19 11.84
CA LYS A 169 17.01 -0.93 12.59
C LYS A 169 18.10 -1.93 12.20
N GLU A 170 19.37 -1.54 12.28
CA GLU A 170 20.50 -2.46 12.08
C GLU A 170 20.49 -3.59 13.11
N SER A 171 20.09 -3.29 14.35
CA SER A 171 20.14 -4.20 15.51
C SER A 171 18.99 -5.20 15.62
N VAL A 172 18.06 -5.25 14.65
CA VAL A 172 16.92 -6.17 14.72
C VAL A 172 17.38 -7.64 14.87
N PRO A 173 16.66 -8.46 15.66
CA PRO A 173 17.01 -9.85 15.84
C PRO A 173 16.90 -10.61 14.51
N ARG A 174 17.87 -11.49 14.24
CA ARG A 174 17.98 -12.21 12.96
C ARG A 174 17.85 -13.73 13.10
N GLN A 175 18.02 -14.25 14.31
CA GLN A 175 18.07 -15.69 14.57
C GLN A 175 16.70 -16.30 14.93
N GLU A 176 15.65 -15.50 14.96
CA GLU A 176 14.29 -15.89 15.30
C GLU A 176 13.27 -15.29 14.32
N ASN A 177 11.99 -15.61 14.51
CA ASN A 177 10.92 -14.98 13.73
C ASN A 177 10.77 -13.51 14.11
N VAL A 178 10.93 -12.63 13.12
CA VAL A 178 10.81 -11.19 13.33
C VAL A 178 9.35 -10.77 13.50
N VAL A 179 9.11 -9.89 14.46
CA VAL A 179 7.82 -9.23 14.62
C VAL A 179 7.85 -7.92 13.83
N LEU A 180 7.17 -7.90 12.68
CA LEU A 180 7.10 -6.72 11.80
C LEU A 180 6.21 -5.62 12.43
N SER A 181 6.80 -4.86 13.33
CA SER A 181 6.18 -3.78 14.09
C SER A 181 7.15 -2.61 14.24
N SER A 182 6.64 -1.38 14.16
CA SER A 182 7.40 -0.15 14.35
C SER A 182 7.98 -0.05 15.77
N GLU A 183 7.27 -0.56 16.78
CA GLU A 183 7.79 -0.70 18.15
C GLU A 183 8.99 -1.67 18.23
N CYS A 184 9.07 -2.65 17.32
CA CYS A 184 10.17 -3.60 17.22
C CYS A 184 11.25 -3.14 16.22
N GLY A 185 11.20 -1.89 15.75
CA GLY A 185 12.19 -1.34 14.84
C GLY A 185 11.95 -1.62 13.35
N PHE A 186 10.72 -1.95 12.96
CA PHE A 186 10.35 -2.23 11.57
C PHE A 186 9.28 -1.23 11.07
N TRP A 187 9.64 -0.37 10.14
CA TRP A 187 8.74 0.59 9.49
C TRP A 187 8.45 0.15 8.07
N ILE A 188 7.38 -0.63 7.93
CA ILE A 188 7.10 -1.48 6.78
C ILE A 188 5.69 -1.18 6.26
N VAL A 189 5.58 -1.06 4.94
CA VAL A 189 4.32 -1.21 4.21
C VAL A 189 4.28 -2.62 3.63
N SER A 190 3.10 -3.22 3.66
CA SER A 190 2.90 -4.60 3.25
C SER A 190 1.64 -4.77 2.42
N CYS A 191 1.69 -5.73 1.50
CA CYS A 191 0.51 -6.26 0.82
C CYS A 191 0.18 -7.64 1.40
N ARG A 192 -1.11 -7.88 1.59
CA ARG A 192 -1.73 -9.15 1.98
C ARG A 192 -2.86 -9.41 0.98
N GLU A 193 -2.94 -10.62 0.44
CA GLU A 193 -4.08 -11.06 -0.37
C GLU A 193 -4.41 -10.10 -1.53
N LYS A 194 -3.39 -9.66 -2.27
CA LYS A 194 -3.44 -8.86 -3.50
C LYS A 194 -3.86 -7.40 -3.35
N ASP A 195 -4.88 -7.11 -2.55
CA ASP A 195 -5.46 -5.76 -2.45
C ASP A 195 -5.55 -5.23 -1.00
N THR A 196 -5.12 -6.00 0.00
CA THR A 196 -5.14 -5.55 1.40
C THR A 196 -3.77 -5.02 1.81
N PHE A 197 -3.65 -3.71 1.95
CA PHE A 197 -2.40 -3.05 2.33
C PHE A 197 -2.38 -2.67 3.80
N ARG A 198 -1.22 -2.79 4.45
CA ARG A 198 -1.04 -2.48 5.89
C ARG A 198 0.29 -1.81 6.17
N ALA A 199 0.30 -0.88 7.12
CA ALA A 199 1.53 -0.36 7.74
C ALA A 199 1.77 -1.05 9.09
N SER A 200 3.04 -1.30 9.42
CA SER A 200 3.49 -1.96 10.67
C SER A 200 3.39 -1.08 11.93
N THR A 201 2.34 -0.26 12.04
CA THR A 201 2.00 0.50 13.25
C THR A 201 1.41 -0.40 14.35
N ARG A 202 1.32 0.13 15.56
CA ARG A 202 0.62 -0.49 16.70
C ARG A 202 -0.47 0.47 17.20
N PRO A 203 -1.77 0.11 17.08
CA PRO A 203 -2.30 -1.04 16.32
C PRO A 203 -2.02 -0.92 14.81
N VAL A 204 -2.07 -2.05 14.10
CA VAL A 204 -1.81 -2.12 12.65
C VAL A 204 -2.77 -1.21 11.87
N THR A 205 -2.22 -0.36 11.00
CA THR A 205 -3.02 0.54 10.16
C THR A 205 -3.31 -0.10 8.81
N VAL A 206 -4.59 -0.24 8.47
CA VAL A 206 -5.06 -0.65 7.14
C VAL A 206 -4.97 0.53 6.18
N LEU A 207 -4.45 0.30 4.97
CA LEU A 207 -4.17 1.33 3.99
C LEU A 207 -5.08 1.20 2.77
N MET A 208 -5.67 2.32 2.36
CA MET A 208 -6.49 2.40 1.16
C MET A 208 -5.63 2.81 -0.03
N VAL A 209 -5.04 1.83 -0.71
CA VAL A 209 -4.08 2.04 -1.81
C VAL A 209 -4.73 1.66 -3.16
N SER A 210 -4.17 2.15 -4.28
CA SER A 210 -4.64 1.72 -5.61
C SER A 210 -4.35 0.23 -5.79
N PRO A 211 -5.31 -0.57 -6.32
CA PRO A 211 -5.08 -1.98 -6.66
C PRO A 211 -4.08 -2.16 -7.81
N ARG A 212 -3.68 -1.07 -8.49
CA ARG A 212 -2.67 -1.07 -9.55
C ARG A 212 -1.25 -0.80 -9.04
N LEU A 213 -1.05 -0.85 -7.71
CA LEU A 213 0.26 -0.66 -7.11
C LEU A 213 1.21 -1.76 -7.56
N HIS A 214 2.19 -1.39 -8.38
CA HIS A 214 3.26 -2.28 -8.86
C HIS A 214 4.65 -1.73 -8.53
N ARG A 215 4.76 -0.44 -8.19
CA ARG A 215 6.03 0.19 -7.82
C ARG A 215 5.89 1.12 -6.62
N VAL A 216 6.70 0.86 -5.59
CA VAL A 216 6.72 1.62 -4.34
C VAL A 216 8.00 2.46 -4.27
N GLY A 217 7.84 3.76 -4.07
CA GLY A 217 8.93 4.66 -3.71
C GLY A 217 9.00 4.79 -2.20
N VAL A 218 10.19 4.59 -1.63
CA VAL A 218 10.46 4.77 -0.21
C VAL A 218 11.32 6.02 -0.03
N PHE A 219 10.86 6.94 0.80
CA PHE A 219 11.57 8.16 1.14
C PHE A 219 11.84 8.20 2.65
N LEU A 220 13.11 8.25 3.00
CA LEU A 220 13.59 8.37 4.36
C LEU A 220 14.22 9.75 4.54
N ASP A 221 13.70 10.53 5.49
CA ASP A 221 14.30 11.79 5.93
C ASP A 221 14.70 11.65 7.40
N LEU A 222 15.98 11.34 7.64
CA LEU A 222 16.50 11.16 8.99
C LEU A 222 16.65 12.48 9.75
N GLU A 223 16.75 13.60 9.05
CA GLU A 223 16.81 14.94 9.67
C GLU A 223 15.45 15.31 10.27
N MET A 224 14.37 14.97 9.57
CA MET A 224 12.99 15.19 10.02
C MET A 224 12.38 14.00 10.76
N GLY A 225 13.08 12.86 10.83
CA GLY A 225 12.57 11.62 11.42
C GLY A 225 11.36 11.04 10.70
N THR A 226 11.27 11.16 9.37
CA THR A 226 10.10 10.70 8.61
C THR A 226 10.44 9.55 7.66
N ILE A 227 9.49 8.59 7.54
CA ILE A 227 9.54 7.50 6.57
C ILE A 227 8.23 7.52 5.80
N SER A 228 8.32 7.78 4.51
CA SER A 228 7.17 7.94 3.61
C SER A 228 7.21 6.96 2.45
N PHE A 229 6.03 6.51 2.03
CA PHE A 229 5.83 5.55 0.96
C PHE A 229 4.91 6.13 -0.10
N TYR A 230 5.23 5.91 -1.37
CA TYR A 230 4.49 6.45 -2.51
C TYR A 230 4.27 5.38 -3.58
N HIS A 231 3.13 5.42 -4.25
CA HIS A 231 2.92 4.68 -5.49
C HIS A 231 3.59 5.47 -6.62
N VAL A 232 4.66 4.93 -7.20
CA VAL A 232 5.43 5.65 -8.21
C VAL A 232 4.63 5.86 -9.50
N GLY A 233 3.77 4.90 -9.86
CA GLY A 233 3.02 4.92 -11.11
C GLY A 233 2.07 6.12 -11.26
N ASP A 234 1.36 6.50 -10.20
CA ASP A 234 0.48 7.68 -10.20
C ASP A 234 0.96 8.83 -9.30
N GLY A 235 2.06 8.62 -8.56
CA GLY A 235 2.63 9.59 -7.63
C GLY A 235 1.83 9.79 -6.35
N SER A 236 0.83 8.94 -6.06
CA SER A 236 0.05 9.07 -4.82
C SER A 236 0.83 8.64 -3.59
N HIS A 237 0.59 9.33 -2.48
CA HIS A 237 1.07 8.91 -1.16
C HIS A 237 0.35 7.63 -0.72
N ILE A 238 1.12 6.72 -0.14
CA ILE A 238 0.64 5.48 0.46
C ILE A 238 0.53 5.64 1.97
N PHE A 239 1.64 5.99 2.62
CA PHE A 239 1.70 6.11 4.07
C PHE A 239 2.92 6.93 4.52
N THR A 240 2.84 7.54 5.70
CA THR A 240 4.00 8.10 6.40
C THR A 240 3.91 7.73 7.86
N PHE A 241 4.97 7.15 8.39
CA PHE A 241 5.02 6.80 9.80
C PHE A 241 5.04 8.07 10.66
N PRO A 242 4.50 8.01 11.89
CA PRO A 242 4.74 9.06 12.88
C PRO A 242 6.24 9.33 13.03
N PRO A 243 6.64 10.56 13.41
CA PRO A 243 8.05 10.92 13.55
C PRO A 243 8.81 9.92 14.42
N ILE A 244 9.99 9.52 13.95
CA ILE A 244 10.87 8.57 14.63
C ILE A 244 12.15 9.26 15.09
N SER A 245 12.65 8.82 16.24
CA SER A 245 13.98 9.18 16.72
C SER A 245 14.80 7.90 16.84
N VAL A 246 15.81 7.77 15.99
CA VAL A 246 16.64 6.56 15.92
C VAL A 246 18.10 6.94 16.09
N ALA A 247 18.76 6.36 17.10
CA ALA A 247 20.17 6.62 17.43
C ALA A 247 21.14 5.60 16.78
N GLU A 248 20.63 4.79 15.85
CA GLU A 248 21.36 3.71 15.18
C GLU A 248 21.07 3.73 13.66
N PRO A 249 21.91 3.08 12.83
CA PRO A 249 21.67 3.01 11.39
C PRO A 249 20.36 2.29 11.06
N LEU A 250 19.68 2.77 10.02
CA LEU A 250 18.57 2.07 9.39
C LEU A 250 19.04 1.33 8.14
N ARG A 251 18.38 0.22 7.84
CA ARG A 251 18.62 -0.63 6.67
C ARG A 251 17.35 -0.74 5.83
N PRO A 252 17.43 -0.65 4.49
CA PRO A 252 16.33 -1.08 3.64
C PRO A 252 15.96 -2.54 3.93
N PHE A 253 14.67 -2.85 3.96
CA PHE A 253 14.14 -4.17 4.31
C PHE A 253 13.21 -4.69 3.22
N PHE A 254 13.40 -5.96 2.83
CA PHE A 254 12.65 -6.61 1.76
C PHE A 254 12.23 -8.03 2.18
N ALA A 255 10.96 -8.38 1.99
CA ALA A 255 10.47 -9.75 2.12
C ALA A 255 9.48 -10.07 0.98
N PRO A 256 9.89 -10.84 -0.05
CA PRO A 256 9.03 -11.21 -1.16
C PRO A 256 7.92 -12.18 -0.74
N GLY A 257 6.91 -12.34 -1.60
CA GLY A 257 5.86 -13.33 -1.44
C GLY A 257 6.38 -14.77 -1.57
N ILE A 258 5.65 -15.72 -0.98
CA ILE A 258 5.97 -17.15 -1.04
C ILE A 258 5.30 -17.76 -2.29
N PRO A 259 5.99 -18.63 -3.06
CA PRO A 259 5.50 -19.09 -4.35
C PRO A 259 4.18 -19.87 -4.30
N GLU A 260 3.93 -20.61 -3.21
CA GLU A 260 2.71 -21.42 -3.00
C GLU A 260 1.42 -20.61 -3.09
N ILE A 261 1.49 -19.31 -2.79
CA ILE A 261 0.34 -18.42 -2.70
C ILE A 261 0.30 -17.42 -3.87
N ASP A 262 1.42 -17.22 -4.56
CA ASP A 262 1.66 -15.98 -5.31
C ASP A 262 2.46 -16.13 -6.62
N GLY A 263 2.66 -17.37 -7.10
CA GLY A 263 3.44 -17.65 -8.32
C GLY A 263 4.91 -17.19 -8.19
N GLU A 264 5.54 -16.79 -9.30
CA GLU A 264 6.91 -16.24 -9.29
C GLU A 264 6.93 -14.78 -8.78
N SER A 265 6.69 -14.61 -7.48
CA SER A 265 6.78 -13.31 -6.83
C SER A 265 8.21 -12.81 -6.73
N ILE A 266 8.49 -11.70 -7.40
CA ILE A 266 9.82 -11.08 -7.49
C ILE A 266 9.74 -9.61 -7.08
N MET A 267 10.70 -9.20 -6.25
CA MET A 267 10.95 -7.79 -5.97
C MET A 267 12.18 -7.35 -6.76
N THR A 268 12.10 -6.20 -7.43
CA THR A 268 13.22 -5.63 -8.20
C THR A 268 13.53 -4.22 -7.74
N LEU A 269 14.78 -3.97 -7.33
CA LEU A 269 15.31 -2.67 -6.98
C LEU A 269 15.70 -1.89 -8.24
N PHE A 270 15.20 -0.66 -8.37
CA PHE A 270 15.59 0.19 -9.50
C PHE A 270 16.95 0.84 -9.27
N PRO A 271 17.84 0.82 -10.28
CA PRO A 271 19.10 1.55 -10.22
C PRO A 271 18.89 3.04 -10.09
N ARG A 272 19.88 3.69 -9.49
CA ARG A 272 20.01 5.14 -9.61
C ARG A 272 20.22 5.47 -11.08
N ILE A 273 19.24 6.15 -11.68
CA ILE A 273 19.41 6.67 -13.04
C ILE A 273 20.30 7.90 -12.92
N SER A 274 21.56 7.77 -13.31
CA SER A 274 22.43 8.90 -13.56
C SER A 274 21.76 9.74 -14.66
N HIS A 275 21.24 10.92 -14.32
CA HIS A 275 20.86 11.88 -15.34
C HIS A 275 22.14 12.22 -16.11
N VAL A 276 22.29 11.65 -17.31
CA VAL A 276 23.22 12.16 -18.31
C VAL A 276 22.68 13.54 -18.67
N VAL A 277 23.35 14.57 -18.16
CA VAL A 277 23.13 15.95 -18.58
C VAL A 277 23.68 16.02 -20.00
N TYR A 278 22.80 16.10 -20.99
CA TYR A 278 23.16 16.54 -22.33
C TYR A 278 23.31 18.06 -22.34
#